data_AF-A0A061YH76-F1
#
_entry.id   AF-A0A061YH76-F1
#
_cell.length_a   1.000
_cell.length_b   1.000
_cell.length_c   1.000
_cell.angle_alpha   90.00
_cell.angle_beta   90.00
_cell.angle_gamma   90.00
#
_symmetry.space_group_name_H-M   'P 1'
#
loop_
_entity.id
_entity.type
_entity.pdbx_description
1 polymer ?
#
loop_
_entity_poly.entity_id
_entity_poly.type
_entity_poly.pdbx_seq_one_letter_code
_entity_poly.pdbx_strand_id
1 'polypeptide(L)'
;MSDMHSLLIAAILGVVEGLTEFLPVSSTGHMIIVGHLLGFEGDTAKTFEVVIQLGSILAVVVMFWRRLFGLIGIHFGRPLQHEGENKGRLTLIHILLGMIPAVVLGLLFHDTIKSLFNPINVMYALVVGGLLLIAAECLKPKEPRAPGLDDMTYRQAFMIGCFQCLALWPGFSRSGATISGGMLMGVSRYAASEFSFLLAVPMMMGATALDLYKSWGFLTTGDIPMFAVGFITAFVVALIAIKTFLQLIKRISFIPFAIYRFIVAAAVYVVFF
;
A
#
# COMPACT_ATOMS: atom_id res chain seq x y z
N MET A 1 -5.03 31.55 -8.18
CA MET A 1 -3.55 31.61 -8.23
C MET A 1 -3.07 30.62 -7.19
N SER A 2 -2.37 29.56 -7.58
CA SER A 2 -1.81 28.60 -6.62
C SER A 2 -0.69 29.30 -5.83
N ASP A 3 -0.86 29.42 -4.52
CA ASP A 3 0.17 29.97 -3.64
C ASP A 3 1.35 28.98 -3.55
N MET A 4 2.59 29.47 -3.52
CA MET A 4 3.81 28.67 -3.41
C MET A 4 3.74 27.73 -2.20
N HIS A 5 3.09 28.17 -1.13
CA HIS A 5 2.84 27.36 0.06
C HIS A 5 2.03 26.09 -0.24
N SER A 6 0.96 26.19 -1.04
CA SER A 6 0.12 25.03 -1.42
C SER A 6 0.89 23.99 -2.23
N LEU A 7 1.77 24.43 -3.13
CA LEU A 7 2.60 23.53 -3.94
C LEU A 7 3.67 22.83 -3.09
N LEU A 8 4.22 23.53 -2.10
CA LEU A 8 5.17 22.95 -1.14
C LEU A 8 4.50 21.87 -0.27
N ILE A 9 3.30 22.15 0.27
CA ILE A 9 2.51 21.16 1.00
C ILE A 9 2.26 19.93 0.13
N ALA A 10 1.85 20.12 -1.13
CA ALA A 10 1.60 19.02 -2.05
C ALA A 10 2.84 18.18 -2.32
N ALA A 11 4.01 18.81 -2.48
CA ALA A 11 5.27 18.10 -2.64
C ALA A 11 5.65 17.31 -1.39
N ILE A 12 5.50 17.89 -0.18
CA ILE A 12 5.80 17.20 1.08
C ILE A 12 4.90 15.98 1.26
N LEU A 13 3.58 16.15 1.10
CA LEU A 13 2.63 15.04 1.21
C LEU A 13 2.85 13.99 0.12
N GLY A 14 3.18 14.40 -1.11
CA GLY A 14 3.58 13.50 -2.18
C GLY A 14 4.84 12.67 -1.84
N VAL A 15 5.84 13.27 -1.19
CA VAL A 15 7.03 12.52 -0.71
C VAL A 15 6.63 11.49 0.34
N VAL A 16 5.83 11.91 1.33
CA VAL A 16 5.41 11.02 2.42
C VAL A 16 4.59 9.86 1.87
N GLU A 17 3.61 10.14 1.00
CA GLU A 17 2.78 9.14 0.32
C GLU A 17 3.65 8.15 -0.48
N GLY A 18 4.50 8.66 -1.38
CA GLY A 18 5.33 7.81 -2.23
C GLY A 18 6.31 6.92 -1.44
N LEU A 19 6.82 7.39 -0.29
CA LEU A 19 7.68 6.59 0.60
C LEU A 19 6.90 5.53 1.38
N THR A 20 5.69 5.83 1.82
CA THR A 20 5.00 5.03 2.85
C THR A 20 3.90 4.12 2.33
N GLU A 21 3.43 4.32 1.09
CA GLU A 21 2.31 3.55 0.52
C GLU A 21 2.64 2.07 0.29
N PHE A 22 3.91 1.77 -0.04
CA PHE A 22 4.38 0.41 -0.32
C PHE A 22 5.26 -0.17 0.77
N LEU A 23 5.91 0.68 1.57
CA LEU A 23 6.58 0.23 2.79
C LEU A 23 5.53 -0.19 3.83
N PRO A 24 5.81 -1.17 4.69
CA PRO A 24 4.83 -1.71 5.64
C PRO A 24 4.65 -0.80 6.87
N VAL A 25 4.57 0.53 6.69
CA VAL A 25 4.63 1.54 7.76
C VAL A 25 3.37 2.41 7.88
N SER A 26 2.38 2.19 7.01
CA SER A 26 1.09 2.91 6.91
C SER A 26 1.22 4.37 6.45
N SER A 27 0.91 4.61 5.17
CA SER A 27 0.71 5.97 4.62
C SER A 27 -0.35 6.75 5.38
N THR A 28 -1.50 6.16 5.68
CA THR A 28 -2.57 6.81 6.47
C THR A 28 -2.07 7.40 7.79
N GLY A 29 -1.26 6.64 8.55
CA GLY A 29 -0.69 7.14 9.82
C GLY A 29 0.24 8.34 9.63
N HIS A 30 1.01 8.36 8.55
CA HIS A 30 1.90 9.49 8.24
C HIS A 30 1.13 10.67 7.65
N MET A 31 0.12 10.43 6.81
CA MET A 31 -0.75 11.46 6.24
C MET A 31 -1.46 12.26 7.33
N ILE A 32 -2.06 11.59 8.34
CA ILE A 32 -2.71 12.33 9.42
C ILE A 32 -1.72 13.19 10.22
N ILE A 33 -0.53 12.67 10.54
CA ILE A 33 0.49 13.41 11.30
C ILE A 33 0.94 14.64 10.50
N VAL A 34 1.36 14.43 9.25
CA VAL A 34 1.97 15.49 8.45
C VAL A 34 0.92 16.49 7.98
N GLY A 35 -0.28 16.04 7.62
CA GLY A 35 -1.43 16.90 7.30
C GLY A 35 -1.79 17.83 8.45
N HIS A 36 -1.87 17.30 9.68
CA HIS A 36 -2.14 18.10 10.88
C HIS A 36 -1.04 19.14 11.14
N LEU A 37 0.23 18.73 11.07
CA LEU A 37 1.38 19.63 11.28
C LEU A 37 1.50 20.72 10.21
N LEU A 38 1.02 20.47 8.99
CA LEU A 38 0.97 21.45 7.90
C LEU A 38 -0.32 22.27 7.89
N GLY A 39 -1.27 21.98 8.79
CA GLY A 39 -2.60 22.61 8.79
C GLY A 39 -3.43 22.30 7.54
N PHE A 40 -3.12 21.22 6.82
CA PHE A 40 -3.83 20.80 5.62
C PHE A 40 -4.76 19.62 5.95
N GLU A 41 -5.94 19.97 6.47
CA GLU A 41 -6.98 19.03 6.88
C GLU A 41 -8.33 19.36 6.21
N GLY A 42 -9.32 18.48 6.38
CA GLY A 42 -10.67 18.66 5.83
C GLY A 42 -10.92 17.84 4.56
N ASP A 43 -12.06 18.09 3.90
CA ASP A 43 -12.54 17.22 2.82
C ASP A 43 -11.73 17.37 1.52
N THR A 44 -11.22 18.57 1.23
CA THR A 44 -10.27 18.78 0.12
C THR A 44 -8.96 18.04 0.37
N ALA A 45 -8.45 18.04 1.61
CA ALA A 45 -7.22 17.32 1.97
C ALA A 45 -7.38 15.80 1.81
N LYS A 46 -8.49 15.23 2.32
CA LYS A 46 -8.81 13.81 2.12
C LYS A 46 -8.91 13.44 0.64
N THR A 47 -9.52 14.30 -0.17
CA THR A 47 -9.64 14.06 -1.62
C THR A 47 -8.28 14.20 -2.32
N PHE A 48 -7.44 15.14 -1.88
CA PHE A 48 -6.06 15.28 -2.35
C PHE A 48 -5.24 14.02 -2.05
N GLU A 49 -5.30 13.50 -0.82
CA GLU A 49 -4.63 12.26 -0.40
C GLU A 49 -5.02 11.07 -1.29
N VAL A 50 -6.31 10.94 -1.60
CA VAL A 50 -6.83 9.92 -2.53
C VAL A 50 -6.25 10.10 -3.94
N VAL A 51 -6.09 11.34 -4.43
CA VAL A 51 -5.51 11.60 -5.76
C VAL A 51 -4.02 11.30 -5.80
N ILE A 52 -3.24 11.69 -4.79
CA ILE A 52 -1.79 11.42 -4.79
C ILE A 52 -1.49 9.93 -4.67
N GLN A 53 -2.38 9.14 -4.05
CA GLN A 53 -2.30 7.68 -4.04
C GLN A 53 -2.34 7.09 -5.46
N LEU A 54 -3.06 7.69 -6.42
CA LEU A 54 -3.00 7.29 -7.83
C LEU A 54 -1.60 7.44 -8.42
N GLY A 55 -0.84 8.44 -7.96
CA GLY A 55 0.56 8.64 -8.34
C GLY A 55 1.41 7.45 -7.88
N SER A 56 1.27 7.05 -6.62
CA SER A 56 1.90 5.85 -6.05
C SER A 56 1.53 4.58 -6.83
N ILE A 57 0.24 4.39 -7.16
CA ILE A 57 -0.23 3.24 -7.95
C ILE A 57 0.43 3.21 -9.33
N LEU A 58 0.51 4.37 -9.99
CA LEU A 58 1.12 4.47 -11.32
C LEU A 58 2.60 4.04 -11.29
N ALA A 59 3.31 4.26 -10.19
CA ALA A 59 4.69 3.79 -10.04
C ALA A 59 4.79 2.26 -10.10
N VAL A 60 3.86 1.54 -9.45
CA VAL A 60 3.78 0.08 -9.55
C VAL A 60 3.41 -0.35 -10.97
N VAL A 61 2.45 0.33 -11.59
CA VAL A 61 2.03 0.05 -12.97
C VAL A 61 3.20 0.16 -13.93
N VAL A 62 4.01 1.21 -13.80
CA VAL A 62 5.21 1.42 -14.63
C VAL A 62 6.29 0.38 -14.32
N MET A 63 6.57 0.11 -13.04
CA MET A 63 7.62 -0.84 -12.65
C MET A 63 7.29 -2.28 -13.08
N PHE A 64 6.03 -2.70 -12.94
CA PHE A 64 5.58 -4.05 -13.24
C PHE A 64 4.77 -4.13 -14.55
N TRP A 65 4.94 -3.17 -15.46
CA TRP A 65 4.13 -3.01 -16.68
C TRP A 65 3.90 -4.32 -17.44
N ARG A 66 4.98 -5.00 -17.84
CA ARG A 66 4.89 -6.24 -18.63
C ARG A 66 4.22 -7.37 -17.85
N ARG A 67 4.37 -7.40 -16.53
CA ARG A 67 3.76 -8.42 -15.66
C ARG A 67 2.27 -8.17 -15.49
N LEU A 68 1.86 -6.93 -15.21
CA LEU A 68 0.44 -6.55 -15.08
C LEU A 68 -0.33 -6.78 -16.38
N PHE A 69 0.20 -6.33 -17.52
CA PHE A 69 -0.45 -6.56 -18.81
C PHE A 69 -0.45 -8.06 -19.19
N GLY A 70 0.62 -8.80 -18.87
CA GLY A 70 0.66 -10.25 -19.07
C GLY A 70 -0.40 -11.00 -18.26
N LEU A 71 -0.69 -10.55 -17.03
CA LEU A 71 -1.74 -11.13 -16.18
C LEU A 71 -3.14 -10.99 -16.79
N ILE A 72 -3.40 -9.93 -17.56
CA ILE A 72 -4.67 -9.72 -18.29
C ILE A 72 -4.62 -10.21 -19.74
N GLY A 73 -3.58 -10.97 -20.12
CA GLY A 73 -3.45 -11.60 -21.43
C GLY A 73 -2.76 -10.78 -22.51
N ILE A 74 -2.32 -9.55 -22.21
CA ILE A 74 -1.65 -8.65 -23.16
C ILE A 74 -0.12 -8.83 -23.04
N HIS A 75 0.50 -9.36 -24.10
CA HIS A 75 1.93 -9.68 -24.11
C HIS A 75 2.70 -8.78 -25.08
N PHE A 76 3.71 -8.08 -24.57
CA PHE A 76 4.54 -7.18 -25.37
C PHE A 76 5.88 -7.83 -25.75
N GLY A 77 5.96 -8.33 -26.98
CA GLY A 77 7.20 -8.79 -27.60
C GLY A 77 7.86 -9.96 -26.86
N ARG A 78 8.92 -9.66 -26.09
CA ARG A 78 9.72 -10.67 -25.39
C ARG A 78 8.87 -11.40 -24.33
N PRO A 79 9.15 -12.70 -24.06
CA PRO A 79 8.50 -13.41 -22.96
C PRO A 79 8.78 -12.71 -21.63
N LEU A 80 7.83 -12.79 -20.70
CA LEU A 80 8.01 -12.30 -19.34
C LEU A 80 9.16 -13.03 -18.67
N GLN A 81 9.92 -12.31 -17.86
CA GLN A 81 10.95 -12.91 -17.02
C GLN A 81 10.26 -13.81 -16.00
N HIS A 82 10.75 -15.05 -15.91
CA HIS A 82 10.30 -16.01 -14.93
C HIS A 82 10.99 -15.75 -13.60
N GLU A 83 10.21 -15.70 -12.53
CA GLU A 83 10.67 -15.33 -11.19
C GLU A 83 10.26 -16.43 -10.20
N GLY A 84 10.94 -17.57 -10.27
CA GLY A 84 10.70 -18.72 -9.41
C GLY A 84 11.67 -19.86 -9.67
N GLU A 85 11.59 -20.88 -8.84
CA GLU A 85 12.36 -22.12 -9.00
C GLU A 85 11.56 -23.21 -9.74
N ASN A 86 10.22 -23.18 -9.63
CA ASN A 86 9.32 -24.12 -10.28
C ASN A 86 8.86 -23.61 -11.64
N LYS A 87 8.34 -24.50 -12.50
CA LYS A 87 7.78 -24.13 -13.81
C LYS A 87 6.45 -23.35 -13.76
N GLY A 88 5.98 -22.99 -12.56
CA GLY A 88 4.74 -22.25 -12.34
C GLY A 88 4.80 -20.82 -12.88
N ARG A 89 3.64 -20.16 -12.93
CA ARG A 89 3.54 -18.73 -13.24
C ARG A 89 2.44 -18.10 -12.39
N LEU A 90 2.66 -16.87 -11.97
CA LEU A 90 1.59 -16.05 -11.43
C LEU A 90 0.54 -15.81 -12.51
N THR A 91 -0.73 -15.95 -12.13
CA THR A 91 -1.89 -15.79 -13.03
C THR A 91 -2.90 -14.82 -12.44
N LEU A 92 -3.86 -14.37 -13.25
CA LEU A 92 -4.94 -13.51 -12.80
C LEU A 92 -5.75 -14.13 -11.66
N ILE A 93 -5.86 -15.46 -11.60
CA ILE A 93 -6.56 -16.16 -10.51
C ILE A 93 -5.88 -15.90 -9.17
N HIS A 94 -4.55 -15.80 -9.11
CA HIS A 94 -3.85 -15.43 -7.88
C HIS A 94 -4.25 -14.03 -7.40
N ILE A 95 -4.30 -13.07 -8.33
CA ILE A 95 -4.71 -11.69 -8.02
C ILE A 95 -6.16 -11.67 -7.54
N LEU A 96 -7.08 -12.32 -8.26
CA LEU A 96 -8.50 -12.40 -7.88
C LEU A 96 -8.70 -13.02 -6.49
N LEU A 97 -8.02 -14.12 -6.20
CA LEU A 97 -8.06 -14.76 -4.87
C LEU A 97 -7.53 -13.84 -3.77
N GLY A 98 -6.50 -13.05 -4.06
CA GLY A 98 -6.00 -12.02 -3.14
C GLY A 98 -6.97 -10.86 -2.93
N MET A 99 -7.81 -10.54 -3.92
CA MET A 99 -8.77 -9.43 -3.85
C MET A 99 -10.06 -9.82 -3.11
N ILE A 100 -10.61 -11.00 -3.40
CA ILE A 100 -11.95 -11.42 -2.99
C ILE A 100 -12.24 -11.14 -1.50
N PRO A 101 -11.42 -11.57 -0.53
CA PRO A 101 -11.76 -11.41 0.89
C PRO A 101 -11.89 -9.94 1.31
N ALA A 102 -10.94 -9.09 0.88
CA ALA A 102 -10.93 -7.67 1.24
C ALA A 102 -12.03 -6.89 0.50
N VAL A 103 -12.33 -7.22 -0.76
CA VAL A 103 -13.44 -6.60 -1.50
C VAL A 103 -14.79 -6.95 -0.85
N VAL A 104 -15.02 -8.22 -0.51
CA VAL A 104 -16.28 -8.66 0.11
C VAL A 104 -16.48 -7.95 1.45
N LEU A 105 -15.49 -7.99 2.35
CA LEU A 105 -15.62 -7.32 3.65
C LEU A 105 -15.64 -5.79 3.53
N GLY A 106 -14.87 -5.21 2.61
CA GLY A 106 -14.86 -3.77 2.39
C GLY A 106 -16.23 -3.24 1.94
N LEU A 107 -16.93 -3.97 1.08
CA LEU A 107 -18.28 -3.58 0.62
C LEU A 107 -19.34 -3.81 1.71
N LEU A 108 -19.24 -4.90 2.48
CA LEU A 108 -20.20 -5.21 3.55
C LEU A 108 -20.08 -4.28 4.76
N PHE A 109 -18.86 -3.83 5.09
CA PHE A 109 -18.55 -3.06 6.30
C PHE A 109 -18.11 -1.61 6.00
N HIS A 110 -18.40 -1.08 4.81
CA HIS A 110 -17.93 0.24 4.36
C HIS A 110 -18.19 1.36 5.38
N ASP A 111 -19.42 1.47 5.88
CA ASP A 111 -19.80 2.53 6.84
C ASP A 111 -19.14 2.34 8.22
N THR A 112 -19.03 1.09 8.67
CA THR A 112 -18.31 0.75 9.91
C THR A 112 -16.83 1.12 9.79
N ILE A 113 -16.18 0.81 8.67
CA ILE A 113 -14.77 1.14 8.43
C ILE A 113 -14.55 2.65 8.45
N LYS A 114 -15.44 3.44 7.83
CA LYS A 114 -15.36 4.91 7.89
C LYS A 114 -15.43 5.45 9.31
N SER A 115 -16.23 4.83 10.18
CA SER A 115 -16.33 5.23 11.59
C SER A 115 -15.05 4.93 12.40
N LEU A 116 -14.17 4.05 11.91
CA LEU A 116 -12.89 3.74 12.56
C LEU A 116 -11.84 4.83 12.35
N PHE A 117 -12.08 5.82 11.49
CA PHE A 117 -11.11 6.86 11.16
C PHE A 117 -10.99 7.92 12.28
N ASN A 118 -10.23 7.58 13.32
CA ASN A 118 -9.85 8.47 14.43
C ASN A 118 -8.36 8.22 14.76
N PRO A 119 -7.55 9.25 15.09
CA PRO A 119 -6.14 9.10 15.47
C PRO A 119 -5.86 7.97 16.48
N ILE A 120 -6.72 7.74 17.48
CA ILE A 120 -6.49 6.67 18.47
C ILE A 120 -6.56 5.27 17.83
N ASN A 121 -7.50 5.06 16.90
CA ASN A 121 -7.65 3.79 16.20
C ASN A 121 -6.48 3.54 15.24
N VAL A 122 -5.98 4.60 14.60
CA VAL A 122 -4.79 4.56 13.73
C VAL A 122 -3.55 4.20 14.55
N MET A 123 -3.40 4.78 15.74
CA MET A 123 -2.31 4.44 16.67
C MET A 123 -2.34 2.96 17.06
N TYR A 124 -3.50 2.42 17.44
CA TYR A 124 -3.61 1.00 17.75
C TYR A 124 -3.31 0.11 16.55
N ALA A 125 -3.79 0.47 15.36
CA ALA A 125 -3.50 -0.27 14.13
C ALA A 125 -2.00 -0.26 13.78
N LEU A 126 -1.31 0.86 14.01
CA LEU A 126 0.14 0.98 13.84
C LEU A 126 0.88 -0.05 14.72
N VAL A 127 0.52 -0.12 16.01
CA VAL A 127 1.10 -1.07 16.97
C VAL A 127 0.76 -2.52 16.59
N VAL A 128 -0.52 -2.84 16.38
CA VAL A 128 -0.94 -4.23 16.08
C VAL A 128 -0.32 -4.72 14.77
N GLY A 129 -0.28 -3.88 13.72
CA GLY A 129 0.40 -4.24 12.48
C GLY A 129 1.93 -4.40 12.65
N GLY A 130 2.55 -3.64 13.56
CA GLY A 130 3.96 -3.82 13.92
C GLY A 130 4.21 -5.15 14.62
N LEU A 131 3.34 -5.53 15.56
CA LEU A 131 3.37 -6.84 16.22
C LEU A 131 3.16 -7.99 15.23
N LEU A 132 2.27 -7.82 14.24
CA LEU A 132 2.06 -8.82 13.20
C LEU A 132 3.31 -9.00 12.32
N LEU A 133 4.01 -7.92 11.95
CA LEU A 133 5.28 -8.01 11.21
C LEU A 133 6.34 -8.79 12.00
N ILE A 134 6.44 -8.54 13.32
CA ILE A 134 7.35 -9.28 14.21
C ILE A 134 6.95 -10.76 14.25
N ALA A 135 5.66 -11.05 14.46
CA ALA A 135 5.16 -12.42 14.49
C ALA A 135 5.46 -13.15 13.18
N ALA A 136 5.23 -12.50 12.03
CA ALA A 136 5.53 -13.07 10.73
C ALA A 136 7.03 -13.32 10.52
N GLU A 137 7.90 -12.44 11.02
CA GLU A 137 9.35 -12.67 11.00
C GLU A 137 9.78 -13.84 11.88
N CYS A 138 9.19 -13.99 13.06
CA CYS A 138 9.53 -15.05 14.01
C CYS A 138 8.96 -16.42 13.60
N LEU A 139 7.78 -16.45 12.97
CA LEU A 139 7.01 -17.66 12.73
C LEU A 139 7.05 -18.17 11.28
N LYS A 140 7.57 -17.38 10.33
CA LYS A 140 7.76 -17.86 8.94
C LYS A 140 8.62 -19.13 8.92
N PRO A 141 8.37 -20.06 7.98
CA PRO A 141 9.23 -21.23 7.83
C PRO A 141 10.67 -20.82 7.49
N LYS A 142 11.64 -21.64 7.92
CA LYS A 142 13.06 -21.41 7.64
C LYS A 142 13.34 -21.35 6.14
N GLU A 143 12.78 -22.32 5.42
CA GLU A 143 12.83 -22.38 3.95
C GLU A 143 11.51 -21.87 3.34
N PRO A 144 11.55 -20.88 2.44
CA PRO A 144 10.36 -20.43 1.72
C PRO A 144 9.78 -21.55 0.85
N ARG A 145 8.46 -21.73 0.94
CA ARG A 145 7.69 -22.60 0.04
C ARG A 145 7.51 -21.98 -1.35
N ALA A 146 7.49 -20.64 -1.41
CA ALA A 146 7.50 -19.87 -2.66
C ALA A 146 8.67 -18.87 -2.60
N PRO A 147 9.87 -19.26 -3.06
CA PRO A 147 11.03 -18.38 -3.12
C PRO A 147 10.81 -17.19 -4.05
N GLY A 148 10.23 -17.44 -5.23
CA GLY A 148 9.87 -16.41 -6.20
C GLY A 148 8.36 -16.18 -6.33
N LEU A 149 8.00 -15.11 -7.04
CA LEU A 149 6.63 -14.71 -7.29
C LEU A 149 5.84 -15.74 -8.12
N ASP A 150 6.50 -16.40 -9.08
CA ASP A 150 5.89 -17.42 -9.94
C ASP A 150 5.74 -18.79 -9.26
N ASP A 151 6.30 -18.96 -8.06
CA ASP A 151 6.14 -20.16 -7.23
C ASP A 151 4.88 -20.13 -6.35
N MET A 152 4.17 -19.00 -6.33
CA MET A 152 3.01 -18.83 -5.47
C MET A 152 1.88 -19.77 -5.86
N THR A 153 1.21 -20.30 -4.84
CA THR A 153 0.01 -21.14 -4.98
C THR A 153 -1.26 -20.33 -4.79
N TYR A 154 -2.38 -20.82 -5.33
CA TYR A 154 -3.71 -20.26 -5.06
C TYR A 154 -4.05 -20.19 -3.57
N ARG A 155 -3.63 -21.19 -2.79
CA ARG A 155 -3.82 -21.17 -1.32
C ARG A 155 -3.09 -20.00 -0.67
N GLN A 156 -1.83 -19.76 -1.06
CA GLN A 156 -1.07 -18.63 -0.54
C GLN A 156 -1.72 -17.31 -0.94
N ALA A 157 -2.11 -17.15 -2.21
CA ALA A 157 -2.75 -15.95 -2.71
C ALA A 157 -4.08 -15.63 -1.98
N PHE A 158 -4.93 -16.64 -1.79
CA PHE A 158 -6.19 -16.49 -1.04
C PHE A 158 -5.95 -16.11 0.42
N MET A 159 -5.02 -16.79 1.10
CA MET A 159 -4.69 -16.47 2.49
C MET A 159 -4.11 -15.06 2.63
N ILE A 160 -3.27 -14.61 1.70
CA ILE A 160 -2.81 -13.22 1.65
C ILE A 160 -4.01 -12.26 1.51
N GLY A 161 -5.00 -12.61 0.70
CA GLY A 161 -6.26 -11.88 0.61
C GLY A 161 -7.03 -11.81 1.93
N CYS A 162 -7.08 -12.90 2.70
CA CYS A 162 -7.68 -12.91 4.04
C CYS A 162 -6.92 -11.97 4.99
N PHE A 163 -5.58 -11.95 4.95
CA PHE A 163 -4.80 -11.00 5.73
C PHE A 163 -5.01 -9.55 5.26
N GLN A 164 -5.24 -9.33 3.96
CA GLN A 164 -5.55 -8.00 3.43
C GLN A 164 -6.82 -7.38 4.04
N CYS A 165 -7.74 -8.19 4.58
CA CYS A 165 -8.89 -7.68 5.32
C CYS A 165 -8.48 -6.84 6.55
N LEU A 166 -7.31 -7.10 7.16
CA LEU A 166 -6.78 -6.29 8.25
C LEU A 166 -6.46 -4.86 7.82
N ALA A 167 -6.19 -4.66 6.52
CA ALA A 167 -5.95 -3.34 5.93
C ALA A 167 -7.19 -2.43 5.93
N LEU A 168 -8.38 -3.01 6.12
CA LEU A 168 -9.62 -2.25 6.29
C LEU A 168 -9.65 -1.48 7.62
N TRP A 169 -8.75 -1.77 8.56
CA TRP A 169 -8.54 -0.96 9.75
C TRP A 169 -7.56 0.19 9.42
N PRO A 170 -8.01 1.47 9.43
CA PRO A 170 -7.15 2.61 9.13
C PRO A 170 -5.91 2.64 10.02
N GLY A 171 -4.71 2.79 9.42
CA GLY A 171 -3.43 2.74 10.13
C GLY A 171 -2.74 1.37 10.12
N PHE A 172 -3.42 0.30 9.73
CA PHE A 172 -2.82 -1.04 9.79
C PHE A 172 -1.68 -1.23 8.77
N SER A 173 -1.76 -0.55 7.62
CA SER A 173 -0.94 -0.77 6.41
C SER A 173 -1.34 -2.02 5.65
N ARG A 174 -1.84 -1.80 4.42
CA ARG A 174 -2.17 -2.86 3.46
C ARG A 174 -0.96 -3.72 3.13
N SER A 175 0.17 -3.10 2.79
CA SER A 175 1.43 -3.80 2.54
C SER A 175 1.92 -4.57 3.77
N GLY A 176 1.81 -4.00 4.98
CA GLY A 176 2.15 -4.70 6.21
C GLY A 176 1.34 -5.98 6.42
N ALA A 177 0.02 -5.93 6.19
CA ALA A 177 -0.86 -7.08 6.34
C ALA A 177 -0.59 -8.19 5.31
N THR A 178 -0.55 -7.84 4.01
CA THR A 178 -0.37 -8.81 2.91
C THR A 178 1.01 -9.45 2.93
N ILE A 179 2.06 -8.67 3.19
CA ILE A 179 3.43 -9.20 3.29
C ILE A 179 3.53 -10.14 4.50
N SER A 180 3.00 -9.75 5.66
CA SER A 180 3.00 -10.60 6.85
C SER A 180 2.26 -11.92 6.61
N GLY A 181 1.07 -11.86 6.02
CA GLY A 181 0.31 -13.05 5.62
C GLY A 181 1.09 -13.92 4.63
N GLY A 182 1.76 -13.32 3.66
CA GLY A 182 2.60 -14.04 2.69
C GLY A 182 3.74 -14.79 3.37
N MET A 183 4.48 -14.12 4.25
CA MET A 183 5.57 -14.74 5.01
C MET A 183 5.10 -15.89 5.91
N LEU A 184 3.98 -15.71 6.62
CA LEU A 184 3.37 -16.75 7.45
C LEU A 184 2.93 -17.97 6.60
N MET A 185 2.54 -17.73 5.36
CA MET A 185 2.20 -18.78 4.39
C MET A 185 3.42 -19.40 3.69
N GLY A 186 4.64 -18.93 4.02
CA GLY A 186 5.91 -19.42 3.49
C GLY A 186 6.31 -18.81 2.14
N VAL A 187 5.77 -17.66 1.77
CA VAL A 187 6.27 -16.87 0.64
C VAL A 187 7.49 -16.08 1.10
N SER A 188 8.53 -15.98 0.27
CA SER A 188 9.72 -15.19 0.62
C SER A 188 9.35 -13.72 0.84
N ARG A 189 10.16 -12.98 1.61
CA ARG A 189 9.93 -11.53 1.82
C ARG A 189 9.80 -10.77 0.51
N TYR A 190 10.66 -11.14 -0.45
CA TYR A 190 10.74 -10.51 -1.75
C TYR A 190 9.48 -10.80 -2.58
N ALA A 191 9.12 -12.08 -2.76
CA ALA A 191 7.95 -12.47 -3.53
C ALA A 191 6.64 -11.99 -2.89
N ALA A 192 6.54 -12.01 -1.56
CA ALA A 192 5.37 -11.47 -0.84
C ALA A 192 5.22 -9.96 -1.03
N SER A 193 6.34 -9.22 -1.09
CA SER A 193 6.34 -7.78 -1.38
C SER A 193 5.88 -7.51 -2.80
N GLU A 194 6.43 -8.21 -3.79
CA GLU A 194 6.01 -8.06 -5.19
C GLU A 194 4.55 -8.41 -5.40
N PHE A 195 4.07 -9.51 -4.83
CA PHE A 195 2.66 -9.89 -4.89
C PHE A 195 1.76 -8.84 -4.22
N SER A 196 2.18 -8.32 -3.06
CA SER A 196 1.47 -7.23 -2.39
C SER A 196 1.35 -5.98 -3.27
N PHE A 197 2.41 -5.63 -4.02
CA PHE A 197 2.38 -4.47 -4.91
C PHE A 197 1.46 -4.70 -6.11
N LEU A 198 1.55 -5.88 -6.75
CA LEU A 198 0.67 -6.24 -7.86
C LEU A 198 -0.80 -6.28 -7.43
N LEU A 199 -1.09 -6.87 -6.26
CA LEU A 199 -2.43 -6.93 -5.69
C LEU A 199 -2.97 -5.54 -5.35
N ALA A 200 -2.10 -4.62 -4.96
CA ALA A 200 -2.50 -3.27 -4.62
C ALA A 200 -3.03 -2.47 -5.82
N VAL A 201 -2.57 -2.75 -7.04
CA VAL A 201 -3.03 -2.02 -8.24
C VAL A 201 -4.55 -2.09 -8.40
N PRO A 202 -5.19 -3.27 -8.57
CA PRO A 202 -6.64 -3.32 -8.72
C PRO A 202 -7.39 -2.91 -7.44
N MET A 203 -6.84 -3.20 -6.26
CA MET A 203 -7.48 -2.84 -4.98
C MET A 203 -7.57 -1.32 -4.79
N MET A 204 -6.44 -0.62 -4.98
CA MET A 204 -6.38 0.82 -4.79
C MET A 204 -7.04 1.58 -5.95
N MET A 205 -6.90 1.12 -7.20
CA MET A 205 -7.64 1.74 -8.31
C MET A 205 -9.15 1.70 -8.06
N GLY A 206 -9.67 0.57 -7.57
CA GLY A 206 -11.09 0.44 -7.20
C GLY A 206 -11.50 1.35 -6.03
N ALA A 207 -10.72 1.35 -4.95
CA ALA A 207 -10.98 2.19 -3.77
C ALA A 207 -10.92 3.68 -4.11
N THR A 208 -9.85 4.13 -4.79
CA THR A 208 -9.69 5.51 -5.23
C THR A 208 -10.80 5.93 -6.19
N ALA A 209 -11.17 5.10 -7.17
CA ALA A 209 -12.27 5.43 -8.08
C ALA A 209 -13.60 5.64 -7.32
N LEU A 210 -13.86 4.82 -6.31
CA LEU A 210 -15.05 4.94 -5.47
C LEU A 210 -15.04 6.21 -4.62
N ASP A 211 -13.91 6.52 -3.98
CA ASP A 211 -13.78 7.71 -3.12
C ASP A 211 -13.76 9.00 -3.93
N LEU A 212 -13.07 9.02 -5.08
CA LEU A 212 -13.04 10.18 -5.98
C LEU A 212 -14.42 10.45 -6.59
N TYR A 213 -15.19 9.40 -6.92
CA TYR A 213 -16.58 9.54 -7.36
C TYR A 213 -17.46 10.17 -6.28
N LYS A 214 -17.33 9.72 -5.02
CA LYS A 214 -18.12 10.25 -3.89
C LYS A 214 -17.71 11.67 -3.49
N SER A 215 -16.45 12.04 -3.73
CA SER A 215 -15.88 13.34 -3.32
C SER A 215 -15.76 14.35 -4.47
N TRP A 216 -16.26 14.02 -5.67
CA TRP A 216 -16.11 14.85 -6.86
C TRP A 216 -16.65 16.28 -6.69
N GLY A 217 -17.71 16.45 -5.89
CA GLY A 217 -18.33 17.74 -5.61
C GLY A 217 -17.46 18.72 -4.80
N PHE A 218 -16.38 18.26 -4.16
CA PHE A 218 -15.45 19.11 -3.41
C PHE A 218 -14.32 19.66 -4.28
N LEU A 219 -14.19 19.21 -5.53
CA LEU A 219 -13.10 19.60 -6.42
C LEU A 219 -13.47 20.84 -7.23
N THR A 220 -12.54 21.79 -7.25
CA THR A 220 -12.61 22.98 -8.10
C THR A 220 -11.44 23.00 -9.08
N THR A 221 -11.57 23.79 -10.14
CA THR A 221 -10.46 24.00 -11.10
C THR A 221 -9.24 24.66 -10.45
N GLY A 222 -9.40 25.30 -9.30
CA GLY A 222 -8.32 25.89 -8.51
C GLY A 222 -7.40 24.85 -7.86
N ASP A 223 -7.89 23.63 -7.66
CA ASP A 223 -7.15 22.56 -6.96
C ASP A 223 -6.19 21.80 -7.89
N ILE A 224 -6.42 21.88 -9.21
CA ILE A 224 -5.66 21.15 -10.24
C ILE A 224 -4.14 21.31 -10.09
N PRO A 225 -3.56 22.51 -9.88
CA PRO A 225 -2.11 22.66 -9.75
C PRO A 225 -1.55 21.92 -8.53
N MET A 226 -2.23 22.02 -7.38
CA MET A 226 -1.80 21.36 -6.14
C MET A 226 -1.85 19.84 -6.29
N PHE A 227 -2.97 19.33 -6.82
CA PHE A 227 -3.21 17.91 -7.04
C PHE A 227 -2.20 17.31 -8.03
N ALA A 228 -1.89 18.03 -9.12
CA ALA A 228 -0.91 17.60 -10.11
C ALA A 228 0.50 17.50 -9.52
N VAL A 229 0.94 18.48 -8.71
CA VAL A 229 2.25 18.44 -8.05
C VAL A 229 2.32 17.25 -7.10
N GLY A 230 1.33 17.08 -6.22
CA GLY A 230 1.29 15.96 -5.28
C GLY A 230 1.33 14.60 -5.98
N PHE A 231 0.54 14.43 -7.05
CA PHE A 231 0.47 13.21 -7.84
C PHE A 231 1.83 12.87 -8.47
N ILE A 232 2.47 13.85 -9.14
CA ILE A 232 3.76 13.63 -9.81
C ILE A 232 4.85 13.33 -8.78
N THR A 233 4.86 14.04 -7.65
CA THR A 233 5.82 13.80 -6.57
C THR A 233 5.65 12.40 -5.99
N ALA A 234 4.42 11.99 -5.65
CA ALA A 234 4.13 10.65 -5.15
C ALA A 234 4.56 9.55 -6.14
N PHE A 235 4.29 9.74 -7.43
CA PHE A 235 4.72 8.82 -8.48
C PHE A 235 6.25 8.64 -8.54
N VAL A 236 7.01 9.74 -8.60
CA VAL A 236 8.48 9.67 -8.69
C VAL A 236 9.08 9.07 -7.43
N VAL A 237 8.59 9.48 -6.26
CA VAL A 237 9.09 8.99 -4.98
C VAL A 237 8.74 7.52 -4.78
N ALA A 238 7.53 7.08 -5.16
CA ALA A 238 7.13 5.67 -5.11
C ALA A 238 8.00 4.79 -6.02
N LEU A 239 8.36 5.25 -7.22
CA LEU A 239 9.29 4.51 -8.10
C LEU A 239 10.63 4.27 -7.41
N ILE A 240 11.17 5.29 -6.75
CA ILE A 240 12.43 5.19 -6.01
C ILE A 240 12.26 4.29 -4.78
N ALA A 241 11.18 4.46 -4.02
CA ALA A 241 10.88 3.72 -2.80
C ALA A 241 10.72 2.22 -3.07
N ILE A 242 9.89 1.83 -4.05
CA ILE A 242 9.66 0.42 -4.41
C ILE A 242 10.97 -0.23 -4.85
N LYS A 243 11.74 0.44 -5.74
CA LYS A 243 13.02 -0.09 -6.23
C LYS A 243 14.03 -0.30 -5.10
N THR A 244 14.17 0.70 -4.23
CA THR A 244 15.09 0.66 -3.10
C THR A 244 14.66 -0.41 -2.09
N PHE A 245 13.36 -0.46 -1.78
CA PHE A 245 12.78 -1.41 -0.84
C PHE A 245 12.96 -2.86 -1.29
N LEU A 246 12.68 -3.17 -2.56
CA LEU A 246 12.87 -4.52 -3.12
C LEU A 246 14.33 -4.96 -3.11
N GLN A 247 15.28 -4.04 -3.24
CA GLN A 247 16.71 -4.35 -3.09
C GLN A 247 17.10 -4.54 -1.62
N LEU A 248 16.57 -3.69 -0.74
CA LEU A 248 16.86 -3.69 0.69
C LEU A 248 16.33 -4.95 1.38
N ILE A 249 15.09 -5.36 1.08
CA ILE A 249 14.41 -6.48 1.75
C ILE A 249 15.01 -7.86 1.42
N LYS A 250 15.88 -7.93 0.41
CA LYS A 250 16.72 -9.12 0.17
C LYS A 250 17.78 -9.32 1.24
N ARG A 251 18.14 -8.27 1.99
CA ARG A 251 19.27 -8.26 2.94
C ARG A 251 18.88 -8.00 4.38
N ILE A 252 17.71 -7.41 4.63
CA ILE A 252 17.22 -7.12 5.98
C ILE A 252 15.87 -7.80 6.25
N SER A 253 15.49 -7.85 7.52
CA SER A 253 14.17 -8.31 7.98
C SER A 253 13.17 -7.14 8.09
N PHE A 254 11.92 -7.46 8.40
CA PHE A 254 10.87 -6.47 8.70
C PHE A 254 10.92 -5.88 10.12
N ILE A 255 11.85 -6.35 10.97
CA ILE A 255 11.97 -5.88 12.37
C ILE A 255 12.19 -4.36 12.47
N PRO A 256 13.08 -3.72 11.67
CA PRO A 256 13.25 -2.27 11.73
C PRO A 256 11.97 -1.50 11.39
N PHE A 257 11.18 -1.99 10.43
CA PHE A 257 9.91 -1.37 10.05
C PHE A 257 8.86 -1.53 11.16
N ALA A 258 8.83 -2.69 11.84
CA ALA A 258 7.94 -2.89 12.98
C ALA A 258 8.27 -1.93 14.13
N ILE A 259 9.56 -1.76 14.48
CA ILE A 259 10.01 -0.80 15.49
C ILE A 259 9.64 0.63 15.08
N TYR A 260 9.89 0.98 13.81
CA TYR A 260 9.54 2.30 13.29
C TYR A 260 8.05 2.60 13.45
N ARG A 261 7.15 1.63 13.21
CA ARG A 261 5.71 1.81 13.43
C ARG A 261 5.35 2.14 14.88
N PHE A 262 6.08 1.60 15.87
CA PHE A 262 5.86 1.96 17.27
C PHE A 262 6.26 3.41 17.54
N ILE A 263 7.32 3.90 16.90
CA ILE A 263 7.70 5.32 16.96
C ILE A 263 6.62 6.18 16.31
N VAL A 264 6.10 5.79 15.14
CA VAL A 264 5.01 6.51 14.48
C VAL A 264 3.75 6.50 15.34
N ALA A 265 3.42 5.39 15.99
CA ALA A 265 2.30 5.32 16.92
C ALA A 265 2.46 6.31 18.10
N ALA A 266 3.67 6.39 18.68
CA ALA A 266 3.96 7.39 19.71
C ALA A 266 3.85 8.82 19.18
N ALA A 267 4.27 9.07 17.92
CA ALA A 267 4.10 10.36 17.28
C ALA A 267 2.61 10.72 17.06
N VAL A 268 1.76 9.75 16.68
CA VAL A 268 0.30 9.96 16.63
C VAL A 268 -0.22 10.38 18.02
N TYR A 269 0.23 9.73 19.09
CA TYR A 269 -0.19 10.10 20.43
C TYR A 269 0.18 11.55 20.76
N VAL A 270 1.46 11.91 20.62
CA VAL A 270 1.98 13.24 20.99
C VAL A 270 1.40 14.39 20.15
N VAL A 271 1.04 14.14 18.88
CA VAL A 271 0.51 15.18 17.99
C VAL A 271 -0.98 15.45 18.24
N PHE A 272 -1.76 14.44 18.62
CA PHE A 272 -3.23 14.54 18.70
C PHE A 272 -3.79 14.53 20.13
N PHE A 273 -3.00 14.21 21.15
CA PHE A 273 -3.41 14.09 22.56
C PHE A 273 -2.38 14.69 23.52
#